data_AF-A0A258RCB5-F1
#
_entry.id   AF-A0A258RCB5-F1
#
_cell.length_a   1.000
_cell.length_b   1.000
_cell.length_c   1.000
_cell.angle_alpha   90.00
_cell.angle_beta   90.00
_cell.angle_gamma   90.00
#
_symmetry.space_group_name_H-M   'P 1'
#
loop_
_entity.id
_entity.type
_entity.pdbx_description
1 polymer ?
#
loop_
_entity_poly.entity_id
_entity_poly.type
_entity_poly.pdbx_seq_one_letter_code
_entity_poly.pdbx_strand_id
1 'polypeptide(L)'
;MPVALPADPTLDEIRAALAPLIADNAAFDGWTNEALMLAAEQAGFDQDIARLAFADGAVAMIDAWFAHVDDAMTIAVPAVALERMKVRAKITALVEARLAVVADNREALRRALAVLAMPQNIARAARLGWRTVDLIWRQAGDTATDYNHYTKRTILGAVYASTITVFINDESEDWADTRAFLARRIEGIMRFEKAKAGFVARTENFPSLSRFIGRLRYPVV
;
A
#
# COMPACT_ATOMS: atom_id res chain seq x y z
N MET A 1 18.07 6.32 -10.37
CA MET A 1 19.15 5.90 -11.29
C MET A 1 18.62 4.72 -12.09
N PRO A 2 18.71 4.69 -13.42
CA PRO A 2 18.33 3.50 -14.17
C PRO A 2 19.19 2.33 -13.67
N VAL A 3 18.53 1.22 -13.36
CA VAL A 3 19.23 -0.02 -12.97
C VAL A 3 20.05 -0.45 -14.18
N ALA A 4 21.37 -0.60 -14.00
CA ALA A 4 22.21 -1.15 -15.06
C ALA A 4 21.79 -2.60 -15.29
N LEU A 5 21.23 -2.89 -16.45
CA LEU A 5 20.73 -4.21 -16.80
C LEU A 5 21.87 -5.12 -17.30
N PRO A 6 21.77 -6.44 -17.09
CA PRO A 6 22.68 -7.38 -17.71
C PRO A 6 22.52 -7.37 -19.24
N ALA A 7 23.50 -7.94 -19.96
CA ALA A 7 23.50 -7.98 -21.43
C ALA A 7 22.32 -8.77 -22.03
N ASP A 8 21.76 -9.70 -21.26
CA ASP A 8 20.56 -10.47 -21.60
C ASP A 8 19.60 -10.44 -20.39
N PRO A 9 18.75 -9.42 -20.27
CA PRO A 9 17.87 -9.25 -19.13
C PRO A 9 16.68 -10.21 -19.16
N THR A 10 16.34 -10.74 -17.99
CA THR A 10 15.12 -11.52 -17.77
C THR A 10 13.88 -10.64 -17.96
N LEU A 11 12.72 -11.27 -18.24
CA LEU A 11 11.46 -10.53 -18.36
C LEU A 11 11.13 -9.73 -17.09
N ASP A 12 11.49 -10.21 -15.90
CA ASP A 12 11.25 -9.51 -14.64
C ASP A 12 12.12 -8.25 -14.51
N GLU A 13 13.37 -8.31 -14.95
CA GLU A 13 14.27 -7.14 -15.00
C GLU A 13 13.77 -6.10 -16.02
N ILE A 14 13.27 -6.56 -17.17
CA ILE A 14 12.64 -5.69 -18.18
C ILE A 14 11.38 -5.04 -17.60
N ARG A 15 10.50 -5.80 -16.93
CA ARG A 15 9.30 -5.25 -16.26
C ARG A 15 9.69 -4.16 -15.28
N ALA A 16 10.69 -4.40 -14.43
CA ALA A 16 11.15 -3.44 -13.44
C ALA A 16 11.74 -2.16 -14.08
N ALA A 17 12.50 -2.32 -15.17
CA ALA A 17 13.09 -1.19 -15.89
C ALA A 17 12.04 -0.33 -16.62
N LEU A 18 11.04 -0.96 -17.24
CA LEU A 18 9.98 -0.27 -17.99
C LEU A 18 8.91 0.35 -17.10
N ALA A 19 8.65 -0.21 -15.92
CA ALA A 19 7.56 0.19 -15.03
C ALA A 19 7.40 1.71 -14.80
N PRO A 20 8.45 2.49 -14.42
CA PRO A 20 8.31 3.93 -14.25
C PRO A 20 8.00 4.66 -15.57
N LEU A 21 8.64 4.27 -16.67
CA LEU A 21 8.40 4.86 -17.99
C LEU A 21 6.98 4.58 -18.50
N ILE A 22 6.46 3.36 -18.26
CA ILE A 22 5.07 3.03 -18.58
C ILE A 22 4.12 3.95 -17.81
N ALA A 23 4.40 4.23 -16.53
CA ALA A 23 3.57 5.13 -15.73
C ALA A 23 3.59 6.57 -16.24
N ASP A 24 4.75 7.07 -16.66
CA ASP A 24 4.88 8.40 -17.28
C ASP A 24 4.00 8.53 -18.53
N ASN A 25 4.06 7.55 -19.43
CA ASN A 25 3.24 7.52 -20.64
C ASN A 25 1.74 7.27 -20.32
N ALA A 26 1.44 6.44 -19.32
CA ALA A 26 0.07 6.10 -18.92
C ALA A 26 -0.71 7.29 -18.34
N ALA A 27 -0.03 8.34 -17.88
CA ALA A 27 -0.69 9.59 -17.50
C ALA A 27 -1.48 10.22 -18.67
N PHE A 28 -1.02 10.03 -19.91
CA PHE A 28 -1.62 10.61 -21.10
C PHE A 28 -2.58 9.63 -21.80
N ASP A 29 -2.08 8.43 -22.11
CA ASP A 29 -2.80 7.46 -22.96
C ASP A 29 -3.52 6.37 -22.15
N GLY A 30 -3.25 6.30 -20.84
CA GLY A 30 -3.76 5.25 -19.95
C GLY A 30 -2.87 4.01 -19.94
N TRP A 31 -3.29 3.01 -19.19
CA TRP A 31 -2.54 1.76 -19.00
C TRP A 31 -2.78 0.81 -20.19
N THR A 32 -2.22 1.15 -21.35
CA THR A 32 -2.44 0.45 -22.63
C THR A 32 -1.15 -0.12 -23.22
N ASN A 33 -1.29 -0.91 -24.30
CA ASN A 33 -0.13 -1.42 -25.02
C ASN A 33 0.66 -0.30 -25.70
N GLU A 34 0.01 0.79 -26.11
CA GLU A 34 0.65 1.95 -26.71
C GLU A 34 1.61 2.61 -25.72
N ALA A 35 1.17 2.83 -24.47
CA ALA A 35 2.04 3.35 -23.40
C ALA A 35 3.24 2.43 -23.13
N LEU A 36 3.05 1.11 -23.23
CA LEU A 36 4.14 0.13 -23.13
C LEU A 36 5.12 0.22 -24.31
N MET A 37 4.65 0.39 -25.55
CA MET A 37 5.53 0.52 -26.72
C MET A 37 6.36 1.81 -26.67
N LEU A 38 5.76 2.92 -26.23
CA LEU A 38 6.49 4.17 -26.02
C LEU A 38 7.57 4.02 -24.94
N ALA A 39 7.25 3.37 -23.82
CA ALA A 39 8.23 3.08 -22.78
C ALA A 39 9.38 2.17 -23.27
N ALA A 40 9.05 1.14 -24.06
CA ALA A 40 10.05 0.25 -24.66
C ALA A 40 10.99 0.99 -25.60
N GLU A 41 10.45 1.85 -26.47
CA GLU A 41 11.24 2.69 -27.38
C GLU A 41 12.14 3.66 -26.60
N GLN A 42 11.61 4.33 -25.56
CA GLN A 42 12.37 5.25 -24.70
C GLN A 42 13.55 4.56 -24.00
N ALA A 43 13.37 3.30 -23.60
CA ALA A 43 14.40 2.50 -22.94
C ALA A 43 15.28 1.68 -23.90
N GLY A 44 15.01 1.72 -25.22
CA GLY A 44 15.77 0.97 -26.22
C GLY A 44 15.53 -0.54 -26.22
N PHE A 45 14.37 -1.00 -25.74
CA PHE A 45 13.99 -2.41 -25.77
C PHE A 45 13.21 -2.77 -27.03
N ASP A 46 13.35 -4.02 -27.45
CA ASP A 46 12.50 -4.62 -28.47
C ASP A 46 11.03 -4.65 -28.00
N GLN A 47 10.13 -4.20 -28.88
CA GLN A 47 8.71 -4.08 -28.58
C GLN A 47 8.01 -5.42 -28.38
N ASP A 48 8.42 -6.47 -29.09
CA ASP A 48 7.82 -7.80 -28.94
C ASP A 48 8.25 -8.42 -27.61
N ILE A 49 9.50 -8.20 -27.19
CA ILE A 49 9.96 -8.58 -25.84
C ILE A 49 9.19 -7.83 -24.76
N ALA A 50 8.97 -6.52 -24.93
CA ALA A 50 8.17 -5.73 -23.99
C ALA A 50 6.72 -6.25 -23.89
N ARG A 51 6.08 -6.60 -25.01
CA ARG A 51 4.74 -7.21 -25.01
C ARG A 51 4.73 -8.55 -24.29
N LEU A 52 5.75 -9.39 -24.51
CA LEU A 52 5.89 -10.66 -23.79
C LEU A 52 6.05 -10.43 -22.28
N ALA A 53 6.85 -9.43 -21.89
CA ALA A 53 7.03 -9.02 -20.51
C ALA A 53 5.75 -8.48 -19.86
N PHE A 54 4.73 -8.05 -20.62
CA PHE A 54 3.46 -7.57 -20.04
C PHE A 54 2.24 -8.23 -20.68
N ALA A 55 2.34 -9.54 -20.99
CA ALA A 55 1.26 -10.30 -21.61
C ALA A 55 -0.07 -10.29 -20.82
N ASP A 56 0.00 -10.08 -19.50
CA ASP A 56 -1.17 -9.97 -18.61
C ASP A 56 -1.82 -8.56 -18.59
N GLY A 57 -1.35 -7.66 -19.47
CA GLY A 57 -1.94 -6.36 -19.76
C GLY A 57 -1.83 -5.33 -18.63
N ALA A 58 -2.78 -4.40 -18.60
CA ALA A 58 -2.78 -3.19 -17.77
C ALA A 58 -2.49 -3.47 -16.29
N VAL A 59 -3.11 -4.50 -15.70
CA VAL A 59 -2.93 -4.78 -14.28
C VAL A 59 -1.51 -5.26 -13.96
N ALA A 60 -0.83 -5.94 -14.88
CA ALA A 60 0.58 -6.31 -14.69
C ALA A 60 1.51 -5.10 -14.83
N MET A 61 1.20 -4.16 -15.72
CA MET A 61 1.92 -2.89 -15.81
C MET A 61 1.78 -2.07 -14.52
N ILE A 62 0.56 -1.96 -14.00
CA ILE A 62 0.26 -1.27 -12.74
C ILE A 62 0.97 -1.95 -11.56
N ASP A 63 0.96 -3.29 -11.52
CA ASP A 63 1.64 -4.07 -10.49
C ASP A 63 3.15 -3.80 -10.48
N ALA A 64 3.80 -3.84 -11.64
CA ALA A 64 5.23 -3.55 -11.79
C ALA A 64 5.56 -2.12 -11.36
N TRP A 65 4.72 -1.14 -11.73
CA TRP A 65 4.89 0.24 -11.28
C TRP A 65 4.69 0.39 -9.76
N PHE A 66 3.70 -0.28 -9.17
CA PHE A 66 3.53 -0.26 -7.73
C PHE A 66 4.70 -0.91 -6.99
N ALA A 67 5.32 -1.95 -7.55
CA ALA A 67 6.56 -2.52 -7.01
C ALA A 67 7.72 -1.50 -7.06
N HIS A 68 7.89 -0.81 -8.20
CA HIS A 68 8.88 0.26 -8.32
C HIS A 68 8.67 1.38 -7.28
N VAL A 69 7.42 1.81 -7.08
CA VAL A 69 7.06 2.83 -6.09
C VAL A 69 7.32 2.34 -4.66
N ASP A 70 7.00 1.09 -4.37
CA ASP A 70 7.24 0.46 -3.08
C ASP A 70 8.76 0.39 -2.78
N ASP A 71 9.58 0.03 -3.77
CA ASP A 71 11.04 0.03 -3.64
C ASP A 71 11.58 1.44 -3.40
N ALA A 72 11.14 2.42 -4.19
CA ALA A 72 11.53 3.82 -4.03
C ALA A 72 11.14 4.40 -2.65
N MET A 73 9.97 4.01 -2.10
CA MET A 73 9.58 4.34 -0.73
C MET A 73 10.57 3.80 0.30
N THR A 74 11.01 2.54 0.15
CA THR A 74 11.99 1.95 1.09
C THR A 74 13.37 2.60 1.01
N ILE A 75 13.76 3.04 -0.18
CA ILE A 75 15.00 3.81 -0.39
C ILE A 75 14.90 5.19 0.25
N ALA A 76 13.76 5.87 0.08
CA ALA A 76 13.51 7.20 0.64
C ALA A 76 13.48 7.20 2.18
N VAL A 77 13.06 6.11 2.80
CA VAL A 77 13.00 5.96 4.27
C VAL A 77 13.77 4.72 4.71
N PRO A 78 15.11 4.80 4.79
CA PRO A 78 15.94 3.64 5.09
C PRO A 78 15.73 3.15 6.53
N ALA A 79 16.00 1.86 6.77
CA ALA A 79 15.80 1.20 8.06
C ALA A 79 16.45 1.97 9.24
N VAL A 80 17.67 2.50 9.05
CA VAL A 80 18.39 3.30 10.06
C VAL A 80 17.62 4.55 10.50
N ALA A 81 16.89 5.19 9.58
CA ALA A 81 16.04 6.33 9.91
C ALA A 81 14.81 5.87 10.72
N LEU A 82 14.23 4.73 10.34
CA LEU A 82 13.06 4.15 11.00
C LEU A 82 13.35 3.68 12.42
N GLU A 83 14.54 3.14 12.72
CA GLU A 83 14.91 2.65 14.05
C GLU A 83 14.73 3.68 15.18
N ARG A 84 14.92 4.97 14.86
CA ARG A 84 14.82 6.07 15.82
C ARG A 84 13.39 6.55 16.04
N MET A 85 12.43 6.02 15.28
CA MET A 85 11.05 6.47 15.28
C MET A 85 10.14 5.51 16.05
N LYS A 86 9.10 6.07 16.70
CA LYS A 86 7.98 5.24 17.18
C LYS A 86 7.20 4.68 15.99
N VAL A 87 6.58 3.52 16.14
CA VAL A 87 5.81 2.82 15.08
C VAL A 87 4.85 3.76 14.32
N ARG A 88 4.14 4.64 15.03
CA ARG A 88 3.28 5.66 14.41
C ARG A 88 4.04 6.54 13.40
N ALA A 89 5.17 7.09 13.82
CA ALA A 89 5.99 7.96 12.99
C ALA A 89 6.61 7.20 11.82
N LYS A 90 6.99 5.93 12.03
CA LYS A 90 7.44 5.03 10.94
C LYS A 90 6.37 4.87 9.86
N ILE A 91 5.14 4.53 10.25
CA ILE A 91 4.02 4.35 9.31
C ILE A 91 3.72 5.65 8.57
N THR A 92 3.63 6.77 9.29
CA THR A 92 3.40 8.08 8.66
C THR A 92 4.50 8.41 7.64
N ALA A 93 5.78 8.28 8.03
CA ALA A 93 6.91 8.57 7.15
C ALA A 93 6.91 7.69 5.89
N LEU A 94 6.62 6.39 6.03
CA LEU A 94 6.55 5.46 4.90
C LEU A 94 5.39 5.79 3.95
N VAL A 95 4.19 6.06 4.49
CA VAL A 95 3.04 6.45 3.65
C VAL A 95 3.32 7.77 2.94
N GLU A 96 3.82 8.79 3.63
CA GLU A 96 4.14 10.09 3.03
C GLU A 96 5.25 9.98 1.98
N ALA A 97 6.30 9.19 2.23
CA ALA A 97 7.34 8.94 1.25
C ALA A 97 6.79 8.25 0.00
N ARG A 98 5.90 7.27 0.16
CA ARG A 98 5.24 6.64 -0.99
C ARG A 98 4.37 7.60 -1.79
N LEU A 99 3.65 8.51 -1.11
CA LEU A 99 2.87 9.55 -1.78
C LEU A 99 3.79 10.51 -2.55
N ALA A 100 4.91 10.90 -1.95
CA ALA A 100 5.91 11.77 -2.59
C ALA A 100 6.49 11.12 -3.86
N VAL A 101 6.79 9.81 -3.84
CA VAL A 101 7.26 9.08 -5.03
C VAL A 101 6.25 9.13 -6.18
N VAL A 102 4.94 9.13 -5.88
CA VAL A 102 3.88 9.12 -6.91
C VAL A 102 3.39 10.53 -7.27
N ALA A 103 3.90 11.57 -6.62
CA ALA A 103 3.37 12.93 -6.75
C ALA A 103 3.38 13.46 -8.19
N ASP A 104 4.43 13.17 -8.94
CA ASP A 104 4.58 13.59 -10.33
C ASP A 104 3.74 12.74 -11.30
N ASN A 105 3.31 11.55 -10.86
CA ASN A 105 2.51 10.60 -11.64
C ASN A 105 1.07 10.44 -11.10
N ARG A 106 0.49 11.49 -10.51
CA ARG A 106 -0.86 11.44 -9.93
C ARG A 106 -1.96 11.07 -10.93
N GLU A 107 -1.84 11.52 -12.18
CA GLU A 107 -2.80 11.14 -13.23
C GLU A 107 -2.68 9.66 -13.62
N ALA A 108 -1.46 9.14 -13.72
CA ALA A 108 -1.25 7.70 -13.93
C ALA A 108 -1.84 6.88 -12.78
N LEU A 109 -1.69 7.34 -11.53
CA LEU A 109 -2.32 6.73 -10.36
C LEU A 109 -3.86 6.76 -10.46
N ARG A 110 -4.46 7.91 -10.80
CA ARG A 110 -5.92 8.03 -10.98
C ARG A 110 -6.44 7.01 -12.01
N ARG A 111 -5.77 6.89 -13.15
CA ARG A 111 -6.12 5.91 -14.20
C ARG A 111 -5.88 4.47 -13.75
N ALA A 112 -4.83 4.21 -12.97
CA ALA A 112 -4.56 2.90 -12.40
C ALA A 112 -5.70 2.46 -11.47
N LEU A 113 -6.16 3.37 -10.60
CA LEU A 113 -7.27 3.12 -9.69
C LEU A 113 -8.57 2.85 -10.44
N ALA A 114 -8.84 3.57 -11.55
CA ALA A 114 -10.00 3.29 -12.40
C ALA A 114 -9.96 1.87 -12.99
N VAL A 115 -8.80 1.44 -13.50
CA VAL A 115 -8.61 0.07 -13.99
C VAL A 115 -8.80 -0.96 -12.87
N LEU A 116 -8.20 -0.73 -11.72
CA LEU A 116 -8.24 -1.64 -10.57
C LEU A 116 -9.64 -1.73 -9.92
N ALA A 117 -10.46 -0.69 -10.05
CA ALA A 117 -11.83 -0.67 -9.54
C ALA A 117 -12.81 -1.53 -10.35
N MET A 118 -12.43 -1.96 -11.56
CA MET A 118 -13.29 -2.82 -12.38
C MET A 118 -13.52 -4.18 -11.70
N PRO A 119 -14.74 -4.77 -11.74
CA PRO A 119 -15.08 -5.99 -11.00
C PRO A 119 -14.12 -7.16 -11.20
N GLN A 120 -13.67 -7.38 -12.44
CA GLN A 120 -12.73 -8.45 -12.80
C GLN A 120 -11.34 -8.28 -12.16
N ASN A 121 -10.99 -7.07 -11.71
CA ASN A 121 -9.69 -6.74 -11.15
C ASN A 121 -9.68 -6.67 -9.62
N ILE A 122 -10.84 -6.71 -8.95
CA ILE A 122 -10.96 -6.49 -7.48
C ILE A 122 -10.01 -7.41 -6.68
N ALA A 123 -9.93 -8.69 -7.02
CA ALA A 123 -9.07 -9.63 -6.32
C ALA A 123 -7.57 -9.30 -6.48
N ARG A 124 -7.16 -8.87 -7.67
CA ARG A 124 -5.78 -8.41 -7.93
C ARG A 124 -5.53 -7.08 -7.24
N ALA A 125 -6.43 -6.12 -7.34
CA ALA A 125 -6.35 -4.82 -6.67
C ALA A 125 -6.19 -4.96 -5.15
N ALA A 126 -6.98 -5.83 -4.51
CA ALA A 126 -6.87 -6.11 -3.09
C ALA A 126 -5.50 -6.71 -2.73
N ARG A 127 -4.97 -7.62 -3.56
CA ARG A 127 -3.63 -8.18 -3.36
C ARG A 127 -2.54 -7.12 -3.45
N LEU A 128 -2.63 -6.21 -4.42
CA LEU A 128 -1.67 -5.11 -4.56
C LEU A 128 -1.69 -4.18 -3.35
N GLY A 129 -2.88 -3.72 -2.95
CA GLY A 129 -3.03 -2.89 -1.75
C GLY A 129 -2.54 -3.58 -0.48
N TRP A 130 -2.83 -4.88 -0.33
CA TRP A 130 -2.33 -5.67 0.79
C TRP A 130 -0.81 -5.78 0.81
N ARG A 131 -0.17 -6.01 -0.36
CA ARG A 131 1.29 -6.09 -0.48
C ARG A 131 1.97 -4.81 0.02
N THR A 132 1.51 -3.65 -0.45
CA THR A 132 2.06 -2.35 -0.02
C THR A 132 1.89 -2.14 1.49
N VAL A 133 0.70 -2.41 2.03
CA VAL A 133 0.43 -2.23 3.46
C VAL A 133 1.23 -3.20 4.33
N ASP A 134 1.37 -4.45 3.89
CA ASP A 134 2.23 -5.45 4.53
C ASP A 134 3.70 -5.00 4.53
N LEU A 135 4.20 -4.49 3.40
CA LEU A 135 5.54 -3.93 3.31
C LEU A 135 5.75 -2.78 4.29
N ILE A 136 4.82 -1.82 4.36
CA ILE A 136 4.90 -0.70 5.32
C ILE A 136 4.99 -1.22 6.76
N TRP A 137 4.17 -2.21 7.13
CA TRP A 137 4.22 -2.81 8.46
C TRP A 137 5.54 -3.55 8.73
N ARG A 138 6.06 -4.30 7.76
CA ARG A 138 7.36 -4.98 7.88
C ARG A 138 8.50 -3.98 8.06
N GLN A 139 8.53 -2.91 7.27
CA GLN A 139 9.51 -1.82 7.40
C GLN A 139 9.38 -1.10 8.75
N ALA A 140 8.16 -0.97 9.27
CA ALA A 140 7.94 -0.42 10.61
C ALA A 140 8.39 -1.36 11.76
N GLY A 141 8.75 -2.61 11.45
CA GLY A 141 9.23 -3.62 12.40
C GLY A 141 8.14 -4.52 12.99
N ASP A 142 6.97 -4.65 12.34
CA ASP A 142 5.93 -5.60 12.76
C ASP A 142 6.36 -7.05 12.47
N THR A 143 6.44 -7.85 13.53
CA THR A 143 6.72 -9.30 13.45
C THR A 143 5.49 -10.15 13.78
N ALA A 144 4.30 -9.55 13.88
CA ALA A 144 3.08 -10.27 14.22
C ALA A 144 2.70 -11.26 13.11
N THR A 145 2.40 -12.50 13.48
CA THR A 145 1.95 -13.56 12.56
C THR A 145 0.55 -14.09 12.90
N ASP A 146 -0.09 -13.51 13.92
CA ASP A 146 -1.37 -13.95 14.50
C ASP A 146 -2.53 -13.05 14.04
N TYR A 147 -3.66 -13.07 14.75
CA TYR A 147 -4.82 -12.20 14.46
C TYR A 147 -4.48 -10.70 14.37
N ASN A 148 -3.42 -10.25 15.08
CA ASN A 148 -2.97 -8.87 14.99
C ASN A 148 -2.37 -8.55 13.60
N HIS A 149 -1.80 -9.53 12.90
CA HIS A 149 -1.29 -9.37 11.53
C HIS A 149 -2.39 -8.86 10.60
N TYR A 150 -3.52 -9.57 10.57
CA TYR A 150 -4.64 -9.25 9.69
C TYR A 150 -5.35 -7.96 10.11
N THR A 151 -5.58 -7.76 11.40
CA THR A 151 -6.30 -6.59 11.90
C THR A 151 -5.53 -5.30 11.60
N LYS A 152 -4.21 -5.28 11.88
CA LYS A 152 -3.34 -4.13 11.60
C LYS A 152 -3.31 -3.76 10.12
N ARG A 153 -3.24 -4.76 9.24
CA ARG A 153 -3.19 -4.56 7.78
C ARG A 153 -4.52 -4.12 7.21
N THR A 154 -5.63 -4.69 7.67
CA THR A 154 -6.97 -4.24 7.25
C THR A 154 -7.21 -2.78 7.65
N ILE A 155 -6.89 -2.41 8.89
CA ILE A 155 -7.06 -1.04 9.38
C ILE A 155 -6.16 -0.06 8.61
N LEU A 156 -4.87 -0.39 8.48
CA LEU A 156 -3.95 0.48 7.74
C LEU A 156 -4.32 0.54 6.25
N GLY A 157 -4.79 -0.54 5.65
CA GLY A 157 -5.26 -0.57 4.27
C GLY A 157 -6.45 0.35 4.03
N ALA A 158 -7.41 0.42 4.95
CA ALA A 158 -8.52 1.36 4.87
C ALA A 158 -8.04 2.82 4.98
N VAL A 159 -7.11 3.11 5.89
CA VAL A 159 -6.49 4.44 6.02
C VAL A 159 -5.71 4.81 4.76
N TYR A 160 -4.92 3.88 4.23
CA TYR A 160 -4.11 4.09 3.03
C TYR A 160 -4.97 4.35 1.80
N ALA A 161 -5.98 3.51 1.55
CA ALA A 161 -6.89 3.67 0.42
C ALA A 161 -7.63 5.02 0.48
N SER A 162 -8.17 5.39 1.63
CA SER A 162 -8.84 6.69 1.81
C SER A 162 -7.88 7.88 1.67
N THR A 163 -6.62 7.73 2.11
CA THR A 163 -5.60 8.77 1.94
C THR A 163 -5.24 8.95 0.47
N ILE A 164 -5.11 7.87 -0.32
CA ILE A 164 -4.89 7.97 -1.76
C ILE A 164 -6.04 8.70 -2.45
N THR A 165 -7.30 8.41 -2.08
CA THR A 165 -8.47 9.08 -2.68
C THR A 165 -8.47 10.59 -2.43
N VAL A 166 -8.00 11.03 -1.26
CA VAL A 166 -7.79 12.46 -0.97
C VAL A 166 -6.63 13.00 -1.79
N PHE A 167 -5.49 12.30 -1.78
CA PHE A 167 -4.25 12.70 -2.43
C PHE A 167 -4.37 13.01 -3.91
N ILE A 168 -5.08 12.17 -4.68
CA ILE A 168 -5.19 12.36 -6.12
C ILE A 168 -5.85 13.69 -6.49
N ASN A 169 -6.67 14.27 -5.61
CA ASN A 169 -7.41 15.51 -5.84
C ASN A 169 -6.92 16.68 -4.97
N ASP A 170 -5.78 16.52 -4.28
CA ASP A 170 -5.24 17.54 -3.39
C ASP A 170 -4.37 18.54 -4.16
N GLU A 171 -4.84 19.78 -4.26
CA GLU A 171 -4.14 20.89 -4.92
C GLU A 171 -3.39 21.80 -3.92
N SER A 172 -3.41 21.48 -2.63
CA SER A 172 -2.67 22.24 -1.62
C SER A 172 -1.15 22.08 -1.80
N GLU A 173 -0.39 23.08 -1.33
CA GLU A 173 1.07 23.08 -1.39
C GLU A 173 1.64 21.84 -0.70
N ASP A 174 2.48 21.11 -1.43
CA ASP A 174 3.02 19.81 -1.04
C ASP A 174 1.95 18.86 -0.45
N TRP A 175 0.72 18.86 -0.98
CA TRP A 175 -0.39 18.00 -0.52
C TRP A 175 -0.61 18.05 1.01
N ALA A 176 -0.55 19.26 1.58
CA ALA A 176 -0.74 19.53 3.00
C ALA A 176 -2.07 19.00 3.55
N ASP A 177 -3.17 19.09 2.78
CA ASP A 177 -4.47 18.58 3.20
C ASP A 177 -4.48 17.04 3.33
N THR A 178 -3.79 16.34 2.42
CA THR A 178 -3.57 14.90 2.47
C THR A 178 -2.75 14.50 3.69
N ARG A 179 -1.65 15.21 3.98
CA ARG A 179 -0.83 14.95 5.18
C ARG A 179 -1.64 15.16 6.45
N ALA A 180 -2.43 16.24 6.51
CA ALA A 180 -3.31 16.51 7.63
C ALA A 180 -4.40 15.43 7.78
N PHE A 181 -4.97 14.95 6.67
CA PHE A 181 -5.93 13.84 6.65
C PHE A 181 -5.30 12.55 7.19
N LEU A 182 -4.14 12.16 6.68
CA LEU A 182 -3.40 10.98 7.12
C LEU A 182 -3.10 11.06 8.61
N ALA A 183 -2.59 12.19 9.10
CA ALA A 183 -2.27 12.40 10.50
C ALA A 183 -3.49 12.15 11.41
N ARG A 184 -4.67 12.69 11.05
CA ARG A 184 -5.93 12.45 11.77
C ARG A 184 -6.34 10.97 11.76
N ARG A 185 -6.20 10.29 10.62
CA ARG A 185 -6.58 8.87 10.48
C ARG A 185 -5.68 7.96 11.31
N ILE A 186 -4.37 8.18 11.28
CA ILE A 186 -3.40 7.46 12.10
C ILE A 186 -3.63 7.70 13.59
N GLU A 187 -3.99 8.93 14.00
CA GLU A 187 -4.39 9.20 15.39
C GLU A 187 -5.68 8.45 15.77
N GLY A 188 -6.65 8.38 14.86
CA GLY A 188 -7.88 7.61 15.03
C GLY A 188 -7.64 6.12 15.32
N ILE A 189 -6.69 5.49 14.64
CA ILE A 189 -6.27 4.10 14.90
C ILE A 189 -5.83 3.94 16.37
N MET A 190 -5.00 4.85 16.87
CA MET A 190 -4.50 4.77 18.24
C MET A 190 -5.62 4.93 19.28
N ARG A 191 -6.58 5.81 19.03
CA ARG A 191 -7.76 5.99 19.88
C ARG A 191 -8.60 4.71 19.90
N PHE A 192 -8.80 4.09 18.75
CA PHE A 192 -9.54 2.82 18.63
C PHE A 192 -8.84 1.67 19.37
N GLU A 193 -7.54 1.47 19.17
CA GLU A 193 -6.77 0.43 19.87
C GLU A 193 -6.77 0.64 21.38
N LYS A 194 -6.62 1.89 21.84
CA LYS A 194 -6.71 2.22 23.27
C LYS A 194 -8.09 1.95 23.85
N ALA A 195 -9.16 2.28 23.12
CA ALA A 195 -10.53 2.00 23.53
C ALA A 195 -10.81 0.48 23.59
N LYS A 196 -10.35 -0.28 22.59
CA LYS A 196 -10.44 -1.74 22.55
C LYS A 196 -9.72 -2.38 23.73
N ALA A 197 -8.48 -1.99 23.99
CA ALA A 197 -7.71 -2.48 25.15
C ALA A 197 -8.42 -2.15 26.47
N GLY A 198 -8.95 -0.93 26.62
CA GLY A 198 -9.72 -0.52 27.79
C GLY A 198 -11.00 -1.34 27.97
N PHE A 199 -11.72 -1.65 26.89
CA PHE A 199 -12.91 -2.50 26.93
C PHE A 199 -12.57 -3.93 27.37
N VAL A 200 -11.53 -4.54 26.79
CA VAL A 200 -11.07 -5.90 27.15
C VAL A 200 -10.68 -5.97 28.64
N ALA A 201 -9.84 -5.04 29.11
CA ALA A 201 -9.43 -4.99 30.52
C ALA A 201 -10.63 -4.80 31.47
N ARG A 202 -11.67 -4.08 31.03
CA ARG A 202 -12.90 -3.91 31.81
C ARG A 202 -13.70 -5.22 31.84
N THR A 203 -13.77 -5.96 30.74
CA THR A 203 -14.46 -7.26 30.64
C THR A 203 -13.81 -8.38 31.44
N GLU A 204 -12.49 -8.35 31.65
CA GLU A 204 -11.77 -9.33 32.49
C GLU A 204 -12.21 -9.27 33.97
N ASN A 205 -12.64 -8.10 34.44
CA ASN A 205 -13.10 -7.89 35.81
C ASN A 205 -14.63 -8.02 36.01
N PHE A 206 -15.39 -8.38 34.96
CA PHE A 206 -16.84 -8.58 35.13
C PHE A 206 -17.15 -9.93 35.78
N PRO A 207 -18.08 -9.99 36.76
CA PRO A 207 -18.57 -11.26 37.27
C PRO A 207 -19.20 -12.06 36.13
N SER A 208 -18.70 -13.27 35.94
CA SER A 208 -19.16 -14.20 34.90
C SER A 208 -20.66 -14.48 35.06
N LEU A 209 -21.46 -14.03 34.09
CA LEU A 209 -22.90 -14.33 33.99
C LEU A 209 -23.16 -15.84 33.90
N SER A 210 -22.24 -16.61 33.27
CA SER A 210 -22.31 -18.06 33.24
C SER A 210 -22.13 -18.71 34.62
N ARG A 211 -21.24 -18.18 35.48
CA ARG A 211 -21.14 -18.63 36.89
C ARG A 211 -22.35 -18.19 37.72
N PHE A 212 -22.89 -17.00 37.47
CA PHE A 212 -24.09 -16.50 38.16
C PHE A 212 -25.32 -17.35 37.84
N ILE A 213 -25.58 -17.63 36.56
CA ILE A 213 -26.67 -18.52 36.12
C ILE A 213 -26.40 -19.98 36.56
N GLY A 214 -25.15 -20.43 36.54
CA GLY A 214 -24.78 -21.75 37.06
C GLY A 214 -25.13 -21.95 38.54
N ARG A 215 -24.90 -20.93 39.39
CA ARG A 215 -25.28 -20.94 40.81
C ARG A 215 -26.80 -20.90 41.03
N LEU A 216 -27.56 -20.31 40.12
CA LEU A 216 -29.03 -20.36 40.14
C LEU A 216 -29.57 -21.74 39.75
N ARG A 217 -28.85 -22.48 38.90
CA ARG A 217 -29.24 -23.82 38.45
C ARG A 217 -28.82 -24.94 39.42
N TYR A 218 -27.72 -24.76 40.14
CA TYR A 218 -27.23 -25.68 41.17
C TYR A 218 -26.92 -24.89 42.45
N PRO A 219 -27.91 -24.67 43.33
CA PRO A 219 -27.66 -24.06 44.62
C PRO A 219 -26.76 -24.99 45.44
N VAL A 220 -25.67 -24.44 45.96
CA VAL A 220 -24.78 -25.16 46.89
C VAL A 220 -25.54 -25.26 48.22
N VAL A 221 -25.82 -26.48 48.68
CA VAL A 221 -26.38 -26.75 50.01
C VAL A 221 -25.28 -26.62 51.05
#